data_AF-A0A522ZSP9-F1
#
_entry.id   AF-A0A522ZSP9-F1
#
_cell.length_a   1.000
_cell.length_b   1.000
_cell.length_c   1.000
_cell.angle_alpha   90.00
_cell.angle_beta   90.00
_cell.angle_gamma   90.00
#
_symmetry.space_group_name_H-M   'P 1'
#
loop_
_entity.id
_entity.type
_entity.pdbx_description
1 polymer ?
#
loop_
_entity_poly.entity_id
_entity_poly.type
_entity_poly.pdbx_seq_one_letter_code
_entity_poly.pdbx_strand_id
1 'polypeptide(L)'
;LARLDDKQRGELSRALGSAPPSAASLLAALESPLALPASSPVREMLLRCAAHYLAQGWTDGKPADAVARFHLGNGARVERLNWGADPSAEGIKQSWGLMVNYLYDLKRLDKHRALLAQGTIPASGEIESLHFARR
;
A
#
# COMPACT_ATOMS: atom_id res chain seq x y z
N LEU A 1 -0.18 -11.45 5.31
CA LEU A 1 -0.88 -12.28 6.32
C LEU A 1 0.05 -12.71 7.46
N ALA A 2 1.20 -13.34 7.19
CA ALA A 2 2.16 -13.71 8.24
C ALA A 2 2.69 -12.51 9.05
N ARG A 3 2.73 -11.30 8.46
CA ARG A 3 3.21 -10.07 9.11
C ARG A 3 2.17 -9.39 10.01
N LEU A 4 0.97 -9.96 10.16
CA LEU A 4 -0.06 -9.44 11.06
C LEU A 4 0.20 -9.93 12.49
N ASP A 5 0.01 -9.04 13.46
CA ASP A 5 -0.10 -9.42 14.87
C ASP A 5 -1.39 -10.21 15.15
N ASP A 6 -1.53 -10.77 16.36
CA ASP A 6 -2.66 -11.64 16.69
C ASP A 6 -4.00 -10.90 16.73
N LYS A 7 -4.01 -9.61 17.12
CA LYS A 7 -5.22 -8.78 17.12
C LYS A 7 -5.68 -8.52 15.69
N GLN A 8 -4.78 -8.05 14.83
CA GLN A 8 -5.05 -7.79 13.42
C GLN A 8 -5.49 -9.07 12.70
N ARG A 9 -4.86 -10.20 12.99
CA ARG A 9 -5.23 -11.49 12.41
C ARG A 9 -6.65 -11.90 12.82
N GLY A 10 -7.00 -11.75 14.11
CA GLY A 10 -8.34 -12.05 14.62
C GLY A 10 -9.43 -11.13 14.05
N GLU A 11 -9.15 -9.83 13.92
CA GLU A 11 -10.05 -8.87 13.27
C GLU A 11 -10.28 -9.20 11.79
N LEU A 12 -9.20 -9.48 11.05
CA LEU A 12 -9.28 -9.86 9.64
C LEU A 12 -10.01 -11.19 9.46
N SER A 13 -9.75 -12.20 10.30
CA SER A 13 -10.47 -13.48 10.26
C SER A 13 -11.96 -13.32 10.44
N ARG A 14 -12.40 -12.49 11.41
CA ARG A 14 -13.82 -12.20 11.61
C ARG A 14 -14.44 -11.51 10.40
N ALA A 15 -13.74 -10.53 9.82
CA ALA A 15 -14.23 -9.81 8.65
C ALA A 15 -14.33 -10.70 7.40
N LEU A 16 -13.45 -11.69 7.27
CA LEU A 16 -13.42 -12.62 6.13
C LEU A 16 -14.26 -13.89 6.35
N GLY A 17 -14.76 -14.14 7.56
CA GLY A 17 -15.41 -15.40 7.91
C GLY A 17 -14.48 -16.63 7.80
N SER A 18 -13.17 -16.43 7.92
CA SER A 18 -12.14 -17.46 7.66
C SER A 18 -11.00 -17.39 8.69
N ALA A 19 -10.72 -18.52 9.35
CA ALA A 19 -9.67 -18.63 10.37
C ALA A 19 -8.79 -19.86 10.12
N PRO A 20 -7.47 -19.69 9.84
CA PRO A 20 -6.76 -18.43 9.67
C PRO A 20 -7.19 -17.67 8.38
N PRO A 21 -6.97 -16.35 8.29
CA PRO A 21 -7.29 -15.62 7.07
C PRO A 21 -6.36 -16.09 5.96
N SER A 22 -6.90 -16.25 4.74
CA SER A 22 -6.14 -16.71 3.56
C SER A 22 -6.13 -15.64 2.46
N ALA A 23 -5.14 -15.72 1.57
CA ALA A 23 -5.07 -14.82 0.42
C ALA A 23 -6.32 -14.94 -0.48
N ALA A 24 -6.83 -16.17 -0.68
CA ALA A 24 -8.05 -16.41 -1.44
C ALA A 24 -9.27 -15.72 -0.80
N SER A 25 -9.45 -15.85 0.53
CA SER A 25 -10.56 -15.18 1.22
C SER A 25 -10.45 -13.64 1.17
N LEU A 26 -9.23 -13.10 1.24
CA LEU A 26 -8.99 -11.67 1.11
C LEU A 26 -9.33 -11.16 -0.30
N LEU A 27 -8.88 -11.88 -1.34
CA LEU A 27 -9.16 -11.51 -2.73
C LEU A 27 -10.65 -11.56 -3.05
N ALA A 28 -11.37 -12.58 -2.57
CA ALA A 28 -12.82 -12.67 -2.73
C ALA A 28 -13.54 -11.48 -2.05
N ALA A 29 -13.14 -11.11 -0.84
CA ALA A 29 -13.70 -9.94 -0.15
C ALA A 29 -13.39 -8.60 -0.85
N LEU A 30 -12.41 -8.57 -1.74
CA LEU A 30 -12.01 -7.40 -2.52
C LEU A 30 -12.64 -7.35 -3.91
N GLU A 31 -13.55 -8.26 -4.28
CA GLU A 31 -14.28 -8.18 -5.56
C GLU A 31 -15.19 -6.94 -5.65
N SER A 32 -15.62 -6.40 -4.50
CA SER A 32 -16.42 -5.17 -4.40
C SER A 32 -15.80 -4.20 -3.41
N PRO A 33 -14.62 -3.65 -3.70
CA PRO A 33 -13.83 -2.93 -2.71
C PRO A 33 -14.53 -1.64 -2.25
N LEU A 34 -15.23 -0.93 -3.13
CA LEU A 34 -15.87 0.34 -2.80
C LEU A 34 -17.03 0.21 -1.78
N ALA A 35 -17.55 -1.00 -1.57
CA ALA A 35 -18.55 -1.27 -0.54
C ALA A 35 -17.94 -1.38 0.87
N LEU A 36 -16.62 -1.45 1.00
CA LEU A 36 -15.95 -1.61 2.28
C LEU A 36 -15.87 -0.26 3.04
N PRO A 37 -16.45 -0.16 4.26
CA PRO A 37 -16.36 1.05 5.06
C PRO A 37 -14.93 1.31 5.52
N ALA A 38 -14.63 2.55 5.92
CA ALA A 38 -13.29 2.94 6.40
C ALA A 38 -12.79 2.10 7.58
N SER A 39 -13.70 1.61 8.43
CA SER A 39 -13.38 0.74 9.57
C SER A 39 -13.17 -0.74 9.21
N SER A 40 -13.32 -1.12 7.93
CA SER A 40 -13.21 -2.52 7.51
C SER A 40 -11.77 -3.04 7.65
N PRO A 41 -11.54 -4.15 8.37
CA PRO A 41 -10.23 -4.80 8.42
C PRO A 41 -9.72 -5.24 7.04
N VAL A 42 -10.62 -5.52 6.10
CA VAL A 42 -10.28 -5.87 4.70
C VAL A 42 -9.72 -4.66 3.96
N ARG A 43 -10.36 -3.49 4.12
CA ARG A 43 -9.89 -2.22 3.55
C ARG A 43 -8.53 -1.83 4.13
N GLU A 44 -8.39 -1.89 5.45
CA GLU A 44 -7.13 -1.64 6.14
C GLU A 44 -6.03 -2.58 5.63
N MET A 45 -6.32 -3.87 5.48
CA MET A 45 -5.36 -4.85 4.95
C MET A 45 -4.91 -4.50 3.53
N LEU A 46 -5.82 -4.07 2.64
CA LEU A 46 -5.47 -3.65 1.29
C LEU A 46 -4.59 -2.39 1.28
N LEU A 47 -4.89 -1.39 2.13
CA LEU A 47 -4.06 -0.20 2.28
C LEU A 47 -2.63 -0.54 2.76
N ARG A 48 -2.49 -1.46 3.72
CA ARG A 48 -1.19 -1.96 4.18
C ARG A 48 -0.42 -2.69 3.09
N CYS A 49 -1.10 -3.52 2.29
CA CYS A 49 -0.49 -4.17 1.12
C CYS A 49 0.00 -3.14 0.10
N ALA A 50 -0.81 -2.13 -0.23
CA ALA A 50 -0.45 -1.08 -1.16
C ALA A 50 0.73 -0.24 -0.64
N ALA A 51 0.73 0.14 0.64
CA ALA A 51 1.84 0.84 1.27
C ALA A 51 3.13 -0.01 1.22
N HIS A 52 3.04 -1.31 1.52
CA HIS A 52 4.18 -2.22 1.41
C HIS A 52 4.71 -2.30 -0.02
N TYR A 53 3.83 -2.47 -1.01
CA TYR A 53 4.21 -2.55 -2.42
C TYR A 53 4.89 -1.26 -2.93
N LEU A 54 4.36 -0.09 -2.55
CA LEU A 54 4.85 1.21 -3.03
C LEU A 54 6.04 1.77 -2.25
N ALA A 55 6.13 1.50 -0.94
CA ALA A 55 7.13 2.12 -0.05
C ALA A 55 8.16 1.14 0.53
N GLN A 56 8.02 -0.16 0.28
CA GLN A 56 8.95 -1.19 0.76
C GLN A 56 9.25 -2.28 -0.26
N GLY A 57 8.51 -2.35 -1.38
CA GLY A 57 8.64 -3.37 -2.40
C GLY A 57 9.79 -3.09 -3.36
N TRP A 58 10.66 -4.07 -3.54
CA TRP A 58 11.77 -4.01 -4.48
C TRP A 58 11.76 -5.23 -5.41
N THR A 59 12.04 -4.99 -6.69
CA THR A 59 12.22 -6.02 -7.72
C THR A 59 13.45 -5.64 -8.54
N ASP A 60 14.42 -6.56 -8.66
CA ASP A 60 15.67 -6.36 -9.42
C ASP A 60 16.41 -5.05 -9.08
N GLY A 61 16.48 -4.73 -7.78
CA GLY A 61 17.17 -3.55 -7.28
C GLY A 61 16.46 -2.22 -7.53
N LYS A 62 15.16 -2.24 -7.91
CA LYS A 62 14.35 -1.03 -8.13
C LYS A 62 13.02 -1.12 -7.38
N PRO A 63 12.34 0.00 -7.10
CA PRO A 63 10.97 -0.03 -6.60
C PRO A 63 10.10 -0.93 -7.49
N ALA A 64 9.28 -1.77 -6.84
CA ALA A 64 8.50 -2.82 -7.50
C ALA A 64 7.52 -2.23 -8.54
N ASP A 65 6.86 -1.13 -8.18
CA ASP A 65 5.93 -0.43 -9.06
C ASP A 65 6.63 0.47 -10.08
N ALA A 66 6.23 0.37 -11.35
CA ALA A 66 6.84 1.12 -12.44
C ALA A 66 6.55 2.63 -12.35
N VAL A 67 5.34 3.01 -11.94
CA VAL A 67 4.94 4.42 -11.79
C VAL A 67 5.61 5.03 -10.55
N ALA A 68 5.68 4.29 -9.45
CA ALA A 68 6.45 4.68 -8.27
C ALA A 68 7.91 4.89 -8.63
N ARG A 69 8.53 3.94 -9.34
CA ARG A 69 9.92 4.05 -9.79
C ARG A 69 10.18 5.34 -10.57
N PHE A 70 9.27 5.74 -11.45
CA PHE A 70 9.37 7.01 -12.17
C PHE A 70 9.35 8.22 -11.23
N HIS A 71 8.34 8.31 -10.35
CA HIS A 71 8.22 9.45 -9.44
C HIS A 71 9.33 9.53 -8.40
N LEU A 72 9.68 8.39 -7.80
CA LEU A 72 10.74 8.26 -6.79
C LEU A 72 12.12 8.55 -7.40
N GLY A 73 12.41 8.06 -8.61
CA GLY A 73 13.64 8.38 -9.33
C GLY A 73 13.77 9.88 -9.62
N ASN A 74 12.63 10.54 -9.83
CA ASN A 74 12.58 11.99 -9.97
C ASN A 74 12.67 12.76 -8.65
N GLY A 75 12.74 12.09 -7.50
CA GLY A 75 12.92 12.69 -6.16
C GLY A 75 11.63 12.94 -5.37
N ALA A 76 10.50 12.41 -5.82
CA ALA A 76 9.28 12.42 -5.03
C ALA A 76 9.37 11.47 -3.83
N ARG A 77 8.41 11.60 -2.91
CA ARG A 77 8.10 10.58 -1.91
C ARG A 77 6.69 10.02 -2.13
N VAL A 78 6.43 8.80 -1.66
CA VAL A 78 5.06 8.25 -1.56
C VAL A 78 4.32 9.07 -0.50
N GLU A 79 3.29 9.83 -0.90
CA GLU A 79 2.66 10.79 0.00
C GLU A 79 1.41 10.24 0.67
N ARG A 80 0.46 9.72 -0.13
CA ARG A 80 -0.85 9.33 0.38
C ARG A 80 -1.49 8.27 -0.52
N LEU A 81 -2.19 7.32 0.10
CA LEU A 81 -3.08 6.40 -0.60
C LEU A 81 -4.51 6.94 -0.59
N ASN A 82 -5.13 6.99 -1.76
CA ASN A 82 -6.49 7.48 -1.93
C ASN A 82 -7.43 6.31 -2.21
N TRP A 83 -8.33 6.03 -1.27
CA TRP A 83 -9.34 4.99 -1.42
C TRP A 83 -10.46 5.42 -2.36
N GLY A 84 -10.79 4.58 -3.35
CA GLY A 84 -11.89 4.84 -4.28
C GLY A 84 -11.67 6.07 -5.16
N ALA A 85 -10.40 6.42 -5.41
CA ALA A 85 -10.05 7.58 -6.23
C ALA A 85 -10.24 7.32 -7.73
N ASP A 86 -10.21 6.07 -8.16
CA ASP A 86 -10.62 5.65 -9.50
C ASP A 86 -11.69 4.55 -9.39
N PRO A 87 -12.99 4.91 -9.40
CA PRO A 87 -14.07 3.94 -9.30
C PRO A 87 -14.41 3.26 -10.64
N SER A 88 -13.67 3.55 -11.72
CA SER A 88 -13.91 2.93 -13.02
C SER A 88 -13.62 1.43 -12.98
N ALA A 89 -14.22 0.67 -13.91
CA ALA A 89 -13.95 -0.77 -14.01
C ALA A 89 -12.46 -1.08 -14.21
N GLU A 90 -11.74 -0.22 -14.93
CA GLU A 90 -10.30 -0.35 -15.13
C GLU A 90 -9.52 -0.04 -13.85
N GLY A 91 -9.87 1.03 -13.12
CA GLY A 91 -9.28 1.34 -11.83
C GLY A 91 -9.48 0.23 -10.78
N ILE A 92 -10.67 -0.37 -10.74
CA ILE A 92 -10.94 -1.55 -9.89
C ILE A 92 -10.06 -2.74 -10.31
N LYS A 93 -9.96 -3.02 -11.61
CA LYS A 93 -9.17 -4.15 -12.12
C LYS A 93 -7.66 -3.98 -11.87
N GLN A 94 -7.14 -2.76 -11.99
CA GLN A 94 -5.70 -2.49 -11.86
C GLN A 94 -5.25 -2.40 -10.40
N SER A 95 -6.07 -1.78 -9.54
CA SER A 95 -5.63 -1.40 -8.18
C SER A 95 -6.76 -1.36 -7.15
N TRP A 96 -7.88 -2.05 -7.39
CA TRP A 96 -9.07 -1.99 -6.52
C TRP A 96 -9.59 -0.56 -6.29
N GLY A 97 -9.36 0.32 -7.26
CA GLY A 97 -9.73 1.74 -7.22
C GLY A 97 -8.85 2.60 -6.31
N LEU A 98 -7.72 2.08 -5.86
CA LEU A 98 -6.69 2.86 -5.19
C LEU A 98 -5.92 3.73 -6.18
N MET A 99 -5.68 4.98 -5.78
CA MET A 99 -4.65 5.82 -6.39
C MET A 99 -3.65 6.26 -5.33
N VAL A 100 -2.51 6.77 -5.78
CA VAL A 100 -1.44 7.28 -4.91
C VAL A 100 -1.11 8.72 -5.30
N ASN A 101 -0.84 9.55 -4.29
CA ASN A 101 -0.18 10.84 -4.50
C ASN A 101 1.32 10.70 -4.25
N TYR A 102 2.11 11.30 -5.15
CA TYR A 102 3.54 11.50 -4.96
C TYR A 102 3.80 12.98 -4.73
N LEU A 103 4.55 13.31 -3.67
CA LEU A 103 4.89 14.70 -3.37
C LEU A 103 6.31 15.03 -3.81
N TYR A 104 6.43 16.09 -4.60
CA TYR A 104 7.68 16.74 -4.95
C TYR A 104 7.93 17.93 -4.02
N ASP A 105 8.74 17.72 -2.99
CA ASP A 105 9.28 18.81 -2.18
C ASP A 105 10.63 19.22 -2.80
N LEU A 106 10.66 20.39 -3.45
CA LEU A 106 11.84 20.90 -4.15
C LEU A 106 13.07 20.99 -3.24
N LYS A 107 12.88 21.22 -1.93
CA LYS A 107 13.98 21.32 -0.96
C LYS A 107 14.53 19.95 -0.55
N ARG A 108 13.83 18.86 -0.88
CA ARG A 108 14.17 17.49 -0.48
C ARG A 108 14.45 16.55 -1.66
N LEU A 109 14.31 17.02 -2.90
CA LEU A 109 14.52 16.24 -4.12
C LEU A 109 15.80 15.41 -4.08
N ASP A 110 16.96 16.04 -3.86
CA ASP A 110 18.25 15.36 -3.87
C ASP A 110 18.40 14.39 -2.69
N LYS A 111 17.87 14.78 -1.52
CA LYS A 111 17.83 13.89 -0.35
C LYS A 111 17.02 12.63 -0.63
N HIS A 112 15.84 12.76 -1.24
CA HIS A 112 14.99 11.63 -1.59
C HIS A 112 15.64 10.72 -2.62
N ARG A 113 16.31 11.28 -3.64
CA ARG A 113 17.10 10.50 -4.60
C ARG A 113 18.24 9.75 -3.95
N ALA A 114 18.96 10.39 -3.03
CA ALA A 114 20.04 9.75 -2.28
C ALA A 114 19.54 8.60 -1.40
N LEU A 115 18.41 8.78 -0.70
CA LEU A 115 17.76 7.70 0.05
C LEU A 115 17.38 6.53 -0.84
N LEU A 116 16.79 6.80 -2.01
CA LEU A 116 16.42 5.76 -2.97
C LEU A 116 17.64 4.98 -3.46
N ALA A 117 18.74 5.68 -3.79
CA ALA A 117 20.00 5.05 -4.19
C ALA A 117 20.60 4.17 -3.07
N GLN A 118 20.30 4.47 -1.81
CA GLN A 118 20.69 3.68 -0.63
C GLN A 118 19.70 2.56 -0.28
N GLY A 119 18.70 2.29 -1.13
CA GLY A 119 17.72 1.23 -0.90
C GLY A 119 16.56 1.62 0.02
N THR A 120 16.36 2.91 0.29
CA THR A 120 15.25 3.42 1.11
C THR A 120 14.27 4.22 0.27
N ILE A 121 13.02 3.76 0.17
CA ILE A 121 11.96 4.51 -0.53
C ILE A 121 11.46 5.64 0.39
N PRO A 122 11.54 6.92 -0.01
CA PRO A 122 10.95 8.01 0.75
C PRO A 122 9.43 7.91 0.81
N ALA A 123 8.87 8.00 2.01
CA ALA A 123 7.43 7.93 2.27
C ALA A 123 7.01 8.99 3.31
N SER A 124 5.72 9.34 3.34
CA SER A 124 5.14 10.18 4.39
C SER A 124 4.89 9.37 5.67
N GLY A 125 4.69 10.06 6.80
CA GLY A 125 4.31 9.40 8.06
C GLY A 125 2.97 8.65 7.97
N GLU A 126 2.05 9.10 7.11
CA GLU A 126 0.78 8.40 6.86
C GLU A 126 1.02 7.04 6.21
N ILE A 127 1.87 6.98 5.17
CA ILE A 127 2.27 5.73 4.53
C ILE A 127 3.05 4.84 5.50
N GLU A 128 3.97 5.41 6.27
CA GLU A 128 4.75 4.66 7.25
C GLU A 128 3.87 4.04 8.35
N SER A 129 2.76 4.69 8.74
CA SER A 129 1.80 4.16 9.72
C SER A 129 1.09 2.88 9.25
N LEU A 130 1.03 2.65 7.94
CA LEU A 130 0.47 1.45 7.32
C LEU A 130 1.48 0.30 7.22
N HIS A 131 2.75 0.53 7.55
CA HIS A 131 3.74 -0.55 7.53
C HIS A 131 3.34 -1.67 8.50
N PHE A 132 3.56 -2.91 8.07
CA PHE A 132 3.50 -4.04 8.99
C PHE A 132 4.61 -3.92 10.03
N ALA A 133 4.32 -4.33 11.27
CA ALA A 133 5.29 -4.33 12.34
C ALA A 133 6.58 -5.05 11.91
N ARG A 134 7.74 -4.46 12.28
CA ARG A 134 9.02 -5.15 12.16
C ARG A 134 9.02 -6.28 13.18
N ARG A 135 9.26 -7.52 12.73
CA ARG A 135 9.48 -8.66 13.62
C ARG A 135 10.86 -8.55 14.25
#